data_AF-A0AAD4LY77-F1
#
_entry.id   AF-A0AAD4LY77-F1
#
_cell.length_a   1.000
_cell.length_b   1.000
_cell.length_c   1.000
_cell.angle_alpha   90.00
_cell.angle_beta   90.00
_cell.angle_gamma   90.00
#
_symmetry.space_group_name_H-M   'P 1'
#
loop_
_entity.id
_entity.type
_entity.pdbx_description
1 polymer ?
#
loop_
_entity_poly.entity_id
_entity_poly.type
_entity_poly.pdbx_seq_one_letter_code
_entity_poly.pdbx_strand_id
1 'polypeptide(L)' 'MVLGQGNALHGLGRVYMERSQLKDAKHMFEQALTKHKQAKATIWQGLDKEYLDRVLSKMDHASKK' A
#
# COMPACT_ATOMS: atom_id res chain seq x y z
N MET A 1 -0.98 -1.79 19.43
CA MET A 1 -1.00 -2.93 18.49
C MET A 1 -0.51 -2.48 17.12
N VAL A 2 0.71 -2.85 16.72
CA VAL A 2 1.33 -2.37 15.47
C VAL A 2 0.71 -3.04 14.22
N LEU A 3 0.29 -4.30 14.34
CA LEU A 3 -0.40 -5.04 13.28
C LEU A 3 -1.72 -4.38 12.85
N GLY A 4 -2.55 -3.94 13.81
CA GLY A 4 -3.82 -3.27 13.51
C GLY A 4 -3.65 -1.93 12.76
N GLN A 5 -2.60 -1.17 13.09
CA GLN A 5 -2.26 0.05 12.34
C GLN A 5 -1.88 -0.28 10.90
N GLY A 6 -1.09 -1.33 10.69
CA GLY A 6 -0.72 -1.80 9.34
C GLY A 6 -1.94 -2.20 8.51
N ASN A 7 -2.87 -2.97 9.08
CA ASN A 7 -4.09 -3.37 8.40
C ASN A 7 -4.97 -2.17 8.02
N ALA A 8 -5.10 -1.19 8.91
CA ALA A 8 -5.87 0.04 8.63
C ALA A 8 -5.24 0.86 7.49
N LEU A 9 -3.92 1.02 7.51
CA LEU A 9 -3.17 1.70 6.44
C LEU A 9 -3.29 0.96 5.11
N HIS A 10 -3.19 -0.37 5.12
CA HIS A 10 -3.39 -1.19 3.92
C HIS A 10 -4.80 -0.99 3.33
N GLY A 11 -5.83 -0.97 4.20
CA GLY A 11 -7.20 -0.66 3.81
C GLY A 11 -7.34 0.71 3.17
N LEU A 12 -6.75 1.75 3.77
CA LEU A 12 -6.72 3.10 3.19
C LEU A 12 -6.02 3.13 1.82
N GLY A 13 -4.90 2.41 1.67
CA GLY A 13 -4.20 2.30 0.39
C GLY A 13 -5.09 1.75 -0.72
N ARG A 14 -5.91 0.73 -0.41
CA ARG A 14 -6.90 0.18 -1.35
C ARG A 14 -7.97 1.20 -1.73
N VAL A 15 -8.54 1.90 -0.76
CA VAL A 15 -9.55 2.95 -0.99
C VAL A 15 -9.00 4.05 -1.90
N TYR A 16 -7.78 4.54 -1.65
CA TYR A 16 -7.15 5.54 -2.52
C TYR A 16 -6.88 5.01 -3.91
N MET A 17 -6.48 3.74 -4.05
CA MET A 17 -6.25 3.11 -5.35
C MET A 17 -7.53 3.00 -6.17
N GLU A 18 -8.67 2.68 -5.54
CA GLU A 18 -10.00 2.66 -6.17
C GLU A 18 -10.44 4.06 -6.62
N ARG A 19 -10.05 5.10 -5.87
CA ARG A 19 -10.30 6.51 -6.22
C ARG A 19 -9.30 7.09 -7.23
N SER A 20 -8.43 6.26 -7.82
CA SER A 20 -7.33 6.69 -8.71
C SER A 20 -6.35 7.69 -8.08
N GLN A 21 -6.33 7.82 -6.75
CA GLN A 21 -5.41 8.65 -5.99
C GLN A 21 -4.10 7.89 -5.74
N LEU A 22 -3.36 7.63 -6.82
CA LEU A 22 -2.25 6.67 -6.80
C LEU A 22 -1.08 7.10 -5.89
N LYS A 23 -0.81 8.40 -5.78
CA LYS A 23 0.23 8.93 -4.87
C LYS A 23 -0.11 8.66 -3.40
N ASP A 24 -1.36 8.91 -3.03
CA ASP A 24 -1.86 8.66 -1.67
C ASP A 24 -1.89 7.16 -1.36
N ALA A 25 -2.32 6.35 -2.33
CA ALA A 25 -2.31 4.89 -2.23
C ALA A 25 -0.91 4.34 -1.98
N LYS A 26 0.09 4.77 -2.76
CA LYS A 26 1.50 4.40 -2.58
C LYS A 26 1.98 4.73 -1.17
N HIS A 27 1.71 5.95 -0.71
CA HIS A 27 2.13 6.39 0.61
C HIS A 27 1.51 5.53 1.73
N MET A 28 0.23 5.18 1.62
CA MET A 28 -0.44 4.32 2.61
C MET A 28 0.16 2.90 2.64
N PHE A 29 0.45 2.30 1.48
CA PHE A 29 1.06 0.96 1.43
C PHE A 29 2.51 0.95 1.95
N GLU A 30 3.30 2.01 1.74
CA GLU A 30 4.64 2.15 2.34
C GLU A 30 4.59 2.22 3.87
N GLN A 31 3.62 2.96 4.41
CA GLN A 31 3.40 3.01 5.86
C GLN A 31 2.91 1.65 6.40
N ALA A 32 1.98 0.99 5.72
CA ALA A 32 1.50 -0.34 6.08
C ALA A 32 2.65 -1.35 6.14
N LEU A 33 3.52 -1.36 5.12
CA LEU A 33 4.71 -2.21 5.07
C LEU A 33 5.64 -1.97 6.25
N THR A 34 5.82 -0.72 6.65
CA THR A 34 6.65 -0.36 7.81
C THR A 34 6.07 -0.94 9.10
N LYS A 35 4.75 -0.84 9.30
CA LYS A 35 4.06 -1.41 10.46
C LYS A 35 4.10 -2.94 10.44
N HIS A 36 3.88 -3.58 9.29
CA HIS A 36 3.94 -5.03 9.16
C HIS A 36 5.36 -5.59 9.32
N LYS A 37 6.41 -4.83 8.96
CA LYS A 37 7.80 -5.15 9.32
C LYS A 37 8.03 -5.10 10.82
N GLN A 38 7.60 -4.04 11.49
CA GLN A 38 7.69 -3.90 12.96
C GLN A 38 6.94 -5.02 13.69
N ALA A 39 5.79 -5.43 13.17
CA ALA A 39 5.00 -6.54 13.70
C ALA A 39 5.53 -7.94 13.28
N LYS A 40 6.61 -8.03 12.50
CA LYS A 40 7.14 -9.28 11.91
C LYS A 40 6.09 -10.10 11.14
N ALA A 41 5.11 -9.42 10.55
CA ALA A 41 3.98 -10.01 9.87
C ALA A 41 4.28 -10.24 8.38
N THR A 42 4.93 -11.36 8.07
CA THR A 42 5.50 -11.64 6.73
C THR A 42 4.45 -11.75 5.62
N ILE A 43 3.29 -12.36 5.89
CA ILE A 43 2.18 -12.45 4.93
C ILE A 43 1.74 -11.05 4.50
N TRP A 44 1.53 -10.16 5.47
CA TRP A 44 1.07 -8.80 5.22
C TRP A 44 2.11 -7.95 4.50
N GLN A 45 3.40 -8.13 4.79
CA GLN A 45 4.47 -7.49 4.02
C GLN A 45 4.46 -7.89 2.54
N GLY A 46 4.11 -9.14 2.23
CA GLY A 46 3.96 -9.61 0.85
C GLY A 46 2.82 -8.89 0.13
N LEU A 47 1.67 -8.78 0.80
CA LEU A 47 0.52 -8.05 0.27
C LEU A 47 0.83 -6.58 0.04
N ASP A 48 1.47 -5.89 1.00
CA ASP A 48 1.83 -4.48 0.81
C ASP A 48 2.73 -4.26 -0.41
N LYS A 49 3.68 -5.16 -0.66
CA LYS A 49 4.57 -5.10 -1.82
C LYS A 49 3.82 -5.32 -3.14
N GLU A 50 2.95 -6.34 -3.20
CA GLU A 50 2.14 -6.60 -4.40
C GLU A 50 1.28 -5.38 -4.77
N TYR A 51 0.66 -4.75 -3.77
CA TYR A 51 -0.15 -3.56 -3.98
C TYR A 51 0.70 -2.33 -4.34
N LEU A 52 1.90 -2.18 -3.80
CA LEU A 52 2.84 -1.15 -4.24
C LEU A 52 3.21 -1.31 -5.71
N ASP A 53 3.54 -2.52 -6.15
CA ASP A 53 3.88 -2.80 -7.55
C ASP A 53 2.71 -2.50 -8.49
N ARG A 54 1.48 -2.83 -8.07
CA ARG A 54 0.25 -2.47 -8.78
C ARG A 54 0.05 -0.96 -8.88
N VAL A 55 0.26 -0.23 -7.79
CA VAL A 55 0.13 1.24 -7.79
C VAL A 55 1.17 1.87 -8.71
N LEU A 56 2.43 1.44 -8.64
CA LEU A 56 3.51 1.93 -9.50
C LEU A 56 3.21 1.67 -10.97
N SER A 57 2.78 0.45 -11.31
CA SER A 57 2.39 0.09 -12.67
C SER A 57 1.30 1.04 -13.20
N LYS A 58 0.26 1.31 -12.39
CA LYS A 58 -0.82 2.25 -12.76
C LYS A 58 -0.32 3.69 -12.92
N MET A 59 0.64 4.14 -12.11
CA MET A 59 1.22 5.48 -12.21
C MET A 59 2.04 5.66 -13.50
N ASP A 60 2.78 4.63 -13.89
CA ASP A 60 3.57 4.63 -15.14
C ASP A 60 2.67 4.69 -16.37
N HIS A 61 1.53 4.00 -16.35
CA HIS A 61 0.52 4.10 -17.40
C HIS A 61 -0.17 5.47 -17.45
N ALA A 62 -0.44 6.08 -16.29
CA ALA A 62 -1.05 7.40 -16.22
C ALA A 62 -0.13 8.53 -16.70
N SER A 63 1.19 8.36 -16.58
CA SER A 63 2.19 9.36 -16.99
C SER A 63 2.47 9.39 -18.50
N LYS A 64 1.92 8.43 -19.26
CA LYS A 64 2.11 8.30 -20.72
C LYS A 64 0.96 8.89 -21.56
N LYS A 65 0.07 9.68 -20.94
CA LYS A 65 -1.00 10.43 -21.61
C LYS A 65 -0.57 11.88 -21.81
#